data_AF-A0A3P6LQN9-F1
#
_entry.id   AF-A0A3P6LQN9-F1
#
_cell.length_a   1.000
_cell.length_b   1.000
_cell.length_c   1.000
_cell.angle_alpha   90.00
_cell.angle_beta   90.00
_cell.angle_gamma   90.00
#
_symmetry.space_group_name_H-M   'P 1'
#
loop_
_entity.id
_entity.type
_entity.pdbx_description
1 polymer ?
#
loop_
_entity_poly.entity_id
_entity_poly.type
_entity_poly.pdbx_seq_one_letter_code
_entity_poly.pdbx_strand_id
1 'polypeptide(L)'
;MLVKKNKNYSLYFLITNNQQISDSGNYIKIVPSRSDWNDFGYLSRVEISIFNKKECKDIISLNGYIGFLNSEEERNGKAELIRRVKKKEESNLKDEGFNDYFVMLQDMNNYRRLVRFFGVNESKYILNFINDVVSKKSDASAENLRKKAISSDIFNKSFIRESESYFTFKNAGTVLSGIQYEELGNLSQHIKISYSNKVNEEDVSYVFNFDHEHDLPKRISIIIGENGVGKSQTLREIALAAIKGKDNLVAVVDSNGVSIEERIQISRLIAFSPTNESKCSFPTDKRIKSLIWYKRLTLNRESKSKLNLNDLIVQLARSNDAIGYNQRWNIFVDALSVLNSNNDLVIKCGGENSPFVKLNELNSRGEESRLSLYSEIILSGEPLRLIENKCYPLSSGEISFIKFCVQVCLYIENGTLLLIDEPETHLHPSFINKFMALLDNLLEKTGSSAIIATHSVYLVREVFKEQVTILRRRDDGVIVSEKPRLSTFGANIGNISYFVFGESEPTQILNKVKNNIIAKNMSWDDVESKYSEDLSLNVLTALRNEMGN
;
A
#
# COMPACT_ATOMS: atom_id res chain seq x y z
N MET A 1 15.49 2.32 -38.72
CA MET A 1 15.45 3.46 -37.77
C MET A 1 14.52 4.58 -38.27
N LEU A 2 13.52 5.00 -37.49
CA LEU A 2 12.65 6.16 -37.79
C LEU A 2 13.06 7.36 -36.93
N VAL A 3 13.02 8.58 -37.48
CA VAL A 3 13.44 9.80 -36.77
C VAL A 3 12.38 10.89 -36.91
N LYS A 4 11.87 11.41 -35.80
CA LYS A 4 11.07 12.64 -35.75
C LYS A 4 11.93 13.72 -35.08
N LYS A 5 12.20 14.83 -35.78
CA LYS A 5 13.04 15.91 -35.24
C LYS A 5 12.19 17.13 -34.88
N ASN A 6 12.52 17.77 -33.76
CA ASN A 6 12.11 19.12 -33.42
C ASN A 6 13.34 19.95 -33.03
N LYS A 7 13.21 21.27 -32.83
CA LYS A 7 14.31 22.19 -32.53
C LYS A 7 15.20 21.73 -31.35
N ASN A 8 14.63 21.02 -30.38
CA ASN A 8 15.32 20.61 -29.16
C ASN A 8 15.62 19.12 -29.03
N TYR A 9 14.89 18.21 -29.70
CA TYR A 9 15.06 16.77 -29.54
C TYR A 9 14.84 16.01 -30.85
N SER A 10 15.59 14.91 -31.01
CA SER A 10 15.37 13.89 -32.04
C SER A 10 14.78 12.63 -31.40
N LEU A 11 13.58 12.23 -31.82
CA LEU A 11 12.92 10.99 -31.38
C LEU A 11 13.22 9.85 -32.35
N TYR A 12 13.77 8.77 -31.83
CA TYR A 12 14.14 7.57 -32.57
C TYR A 12 13.29 6.39 -32.16
N PHE A 13 12.71 5.71 -33.14
CA PHE A 13 12.09 4.40 -32.94
C PHE A 13 13.04 3.32 -33.45
N LEU A 14 13.38 2.39 -32.57
CA LEU A 14 14.37 1.32 -32.83
C LEU A 14 13.77 -0.05 -32.53
N ILE A 15 14.28 -1.09 -33.19
CA ILE A 15 13.89 -2.49 -32.91
C ILE A 15 14.74 -3.07 -31.77
N THR A 16 16.00 -2.64 -31.64
CA THR A 16 16.93 -3.09 -30.61
C THR A 16 17.71 -1.93 -30.01
N ASN A 17 18.09 -2.05 -28.74
CA ASN A 17 18.80 -1.00 -28.00
C ASN A 17 20.30 -0.86 -28.41
N ASN A 18 20.82 -1.79 -29.22
CA ASN A 18 22.23 -1.84 -29.62
C ASN A 18 22.58 -0.95 -30.83
N GLN A 19 21.60 -0.31 -31.48
CA GLN A 19 21.90 0.63 -32.57
C GLN A 19 22.51 1.92 -32.01
N GLN A 20 23.81 2.13 -32.26
CA GLN A 20 24.49 3.38 -31.92
C GLN A 20 23.89 4.54 -32.72
N ILE A 21 23.42 5.56 -32.02
CA ILE A 21 22.96 6.81 -32.62
C ILE A 21 24.18 7.73 -32.72
N SER A 22 24.54 8.10 -33.94
CA SER A 22 25.67 8.99 -34.25
C SER A 22 25.34 10.49 -34.06
N ASP A 23 24.12 10.81 -33.63
CA ASP A 23 23.65 12.19 -33.48
C ASP A 23 24.19 12.81 -32.18
N SER A 24 24.79 14.01 -32.28
CA SER A 24 25.55 14.66 -31.18
C SER A 24 24.71 15.60 -30.30
N GLY A 25 23.39 15.61 -30.51
CA GLY A 25 22.39 16.42 -29.81
C GLY A 25 21.46 15.61 -28.88
N ASN A 26 20.43 16.26 -28.34
CA ASN A 26 19.46 15.62 -27.45
C ASN A 26 18.58 14.63 -28.21
N TYR A 27 18.40 13.44 -27.65
CA TYR A 27 17.61 12.40 -28.30
C TYR A 27 16.74 11.62 -27.33
N ILE A 28 15.66 11.05 -27.86
CA ILE A 28 14.77 10.14 -27.16
C ILE A 28 14.71 8.86 -27.99
N LYS A 29 14.87 7.71 -27.36
CA LYS A 29 14.75 6.39 -27.99
C LYS A 29 13.50 5.72 -27.44
N ILE A 30 12.68 5.16 -28.32
CA ILE A 30 11.60 4.25 -27.94
C ILE A 30 11.93 2.89 -28.54
N VAL A 31 12.12 1.92 -27.66
CA VAL A 31 12.50 0.56 -28.00
C VAL A 31 11.44 -0.40 -27.45
N PRO A 32 11.01 -1.42 -28.21
CA PRO A 32 10.17 -2.46 -27.66
C PRO A 32 10.84 -3.14 -26.47
N SER A 33 10.11 -3.32 -25.36
CA SER A 33 10.65 -4.01 -24.20
C SER A 33 11.05 -5.45 -24.56
N ARG A 34 12.14 -5.93 -23.97
CA ARG A 34 12.60 -7.33 -24.08
C ARG A 34 11.72 -8.31 -23.30
N SER A 35 10.77 -7.85 -22.48
CA SER A 35 9.88 -8.75 -21.76
C SER A 35 8.90 -9.45 -22.71
N ASP A 36 8.80 -10.78 -22.62
CA ASP A 36 7.83 -11.61 -23.36
C ASP A 36 6.39 -11.52 -22.79
N TRP A 37 6.08 -10.45 -22.05
CA TRP A 37 4.78 -10.29 -21.39
C TRP A 37 3.68 -10.06 -22.43
N ASN A 38 2.88 -11.11 -22.66
CA ASN A 38 1.80 -11.13 -23.62
C ASN A 38 0.49 -10.56 -23.02
N ASP A 39 0.22 -9.28 -23.27
CA ASP A 39 -1.04 -8.60 -22.93
C ASP A 39 -2.15 -8.93 -23.94
N PHE A 40 -2.62 -10.18 -23.94
CA PHE A 40 -3.70 -10.65 -24.82
C PHE A 40 -3.45 -10.37 -26.31
N GLY A 41 -2.20 -10.44 -26.76
CA GLY A 41 -1.79 -10.18 -28.15
C GLY A 41 -1.33 -8.75 -28.43
N TYR A 42 -1.63 -7.78 -27.56
CA TYR A 42 -1.23 -6.36 -27.70
C TYR A 42 0.05 -6.10 -26.90
N LEU A 43 1.20 -6.46 -27.45
CA LEU A 43 2.51 -6.26 -26.84
C LEU A 43 2.85 -4.74 -26.74
N SER A 44 2.23 -3.96 -25.88
CA SER A 44 2.35 -2.48 -25.91
C SER A 44 3.56 -1.91 -25.14
N ARG A 45 4.26 -2.73 -24.35
CA ARG A 45 5.35 -2.28 -23.46
C ARG A 45 6.60 -1.83 -24.23
N VAL A 46 7.08 -0.63 -23.91
CA VAL A 46 8.28 -0.01 -24.47
C VAL A 46 9.20 0.53 -23.38
N GLU A 47 10.49 0.54 -23.68
CA GLU A 47 11.51 1.25 -22.95
C GLU A 47 11.78 2.59 -23.65
N ILE A 48 11.72 3.68 -22.89
CA ILE A 48 11.92 5.04 -23.36
C ILE A 48 13.22 5.55 -22.73
N SER A 49 14.25 5.71 -23.55
CA SER A 49 15.55 6.24 -23.10
C SER A 49 15.71 7.70 -23.54
N ILE A 50 15.98 8.60 -22.61
CA ILE A 50 16.09 10.03 -22.87
C ILE A 50 17.52 10.49 -22.59
N PHE A 51 18.09 11.24 -23.54
CA PHE A 51 19.40 11.86 -23.43
C PHE A 51 19.28 13.36 -23.73
N ASN A 52 19.68 14.20 -22.76
CA ASN A 52 19.72 15.66 -22.94
C ASN A 52 21.10 16.19 -22.54
N LYS A 53 21.89 16.62 -23.53
CA LYS A 53 23.26 17.11 -23.40
C LYS A 53 23.37 18.43 -22.61
N LYS A 54 22.30 19.24 -22.55
CA LYS A 54 22.29 20.53 -21.84
C LYS A 54 22.09 20.37 -20.33
N GLU A 55 21.27 19.42 -19.91
CA GLU A 55 20.90 19.23 -18.50
C GLU A 55 21.59 18.02 -17.84
N CYS A 56 21.91 16.96 -18.61
CA CYS A 56 22.50 15.73 -18.09
C CYS A 56 23.63 15.17 -18.97
N LYS A 57 24.60 14.49 -18.34
CA LYS A 57 25.56 13.62 -19.05
C LYS A 57 25.09 12.18 -19.17
N ASP A 58 24.07 11.78 -18.39
CA ASP A 58 23.59 10.40 -18.29
C ASP A 58 22.26 10.15 -19.01
N ILE A 59 22.04 8.89 -19.41
CA ILE A 59 20.82 8.43 -20.08
C ILE A 59 19.82 7.95 -19.02
N ILE A 60 18.59 8.46 -19.09
CA ILE A 60 17.49 7.97 -18.23
C ILE A 60 16.68 6.96 -19.02
N SER A 61 16.46 5.77 -18.44
CA SER A 61 15.54 4.78 -18.96
C SER A 61 14.24 4.74 -18.14
N LEU A 62 13.12 4.87 -18.84
CA LEU A 62 11.75 4.85 -18.33
C LEU A 62 10.95 3.75 -19.01
N ASN A 63 10.00 3.17 -18.28
CA ASN A 63 9.07 2.20 -18.85
C ASN A 63 7.75 2.87 -19.23
N GLY A 64 7.19 2.45 -20.36
CA GLY A 64 5.89 2.95 -20.81
C GLY A 64 5.18 2.01 -21.76
N TYR A 65 4.08 2.49 -22.28
CA TYR A 65 3.23 1.82 -23.27
C TYR A 65 3.18 2.64 -24.55
N ILE A 66 3.10 1.98 -25.70
CA ILE A 66 2.87 2.60 -27.01
C ILE A 66 1.65 1.99 -27.70
N GLY A 67 0.86 2.83 -28.35
CA GLY A 67 -0.27 2.43 -29.17
C GLY A 67 -0.40 3.30 -30.43
N PHE A 68 -1.04 2.76 -31.46
CA PHE A 68 -1.25 3.42 -32.74
C PHE A 68 -2.75 3.51 -33.06
N LEU A 69 -3.25 4.65 -33.55
CA LEU A 69 -4.66 4.80 -33.89
C LEU A 69 -5.03 4.07 -35.19
N ASN A 70 -4.13 4.06 -36.18
CA ASN A 70 -4.34 3.40 -37.47
C ASN A 70 -3.41 2.19 -37.60
N SER A 71 -3.71 1.12 -36.86
CA SER A 71 -2.98 -0.15 -36.97
C SER A 71 -3.54 -0.99 -38.11
N GLU A 72 -2.69 -1.44 -39.02
CA GLU A 72 -3.04 -2.45 -40.04
C GLU A 72 -2.91 -3.87 -39.48
N GLU A 73 -2.18 -4.04 -38.38
CA GLU A 73 -2.07 -5.30 -37.63
C GLU A 73 -3.25 -5.48 -36.66
N GLU A 74 -3.77 -6.70 -36.57
CA GLU A 74 -4.70 -7.11 -35.48
C GLU A 74 -4.05 -6.88 -34.09
N ARG A 75 -2.72 -6.95 -34.01
CA ARG A 75 -1.91 -6.83 -32.79
C ARG A 75 -1.15 -5.50 -32.75
N ASN A 76 -1.85 -4.46 -32.30
CA ASN A 76 -1.33 -3.11 -32.12
C ASN A 76 -0.23 -3.02 -31.01
N GLY A 77 0.62 -1.99 -31.03
CA GLY A 77 1.73 -1.78 -30.07
C GLY A 77 3.11 -2.14 -30.63
N LYS A 78 3.86 -3.05 -29.98
CA LYS A 78 5.22 -3.49 -30.39
C LYS A 78 5.27 -4.10 -31.78
N ALA A 79 4.28 -4.92 -32.14
CA ALA A 79 4.28 -5.57 -33.45
C ALA A 79 4.13 -4.53 -34.56
N GLU A 80 3.20 -3.59 -34.41
CA GLU A 80 3.03 -2.46 -35.34
C GLU A 80 4.27 -1.55 -35.36
N LEU A 81 4.89 -1.27 -34.20
CA LEU A 81 6.15 -0.53 -34.12
C LEU A 81 7.27 -1.23 -34.91
N ILE A 82 7.48 -2.53 -34.70
CA ILE A 82 8.50 -3.31 -35.40
C ILE A 82 8.21 -3.34 -36.91
N ARG A 83 6.95 -3.57 -37.30
CA ARG A 83 6.53 -3.60 -38.71
C ARG A 83 6.83 -2.28 -39.42
N ARG A 84 6.44 -1.15 -38.83
CA ARG A 84 6.70 0.18 -39.41
C ARG A 84 8.19 0.50 -39.48
N VAL A 85 8.99 0.10 -38.49
CA VAL A 85 10.46 0.29 -38.55
C VAL A 85 11.09 -0.55 -39.66
N LYS A 86 10.70 -1.83 -39.80
CA LYS A 86 11.18 -2.72 -40.89
C LYS A 86 10.79 -2.20 -42.26
N LYS A 87 9.51 -1.82 -42.45
CA LYS A 87 9.01 -1.24 -43.70
C LYS A 87 9.84 -0.02 -44.11
N LYS A 88 10.25 0.84 -43.17
CA LYS A 88 11.12 1.99 -43.46
C LYS A 88 12.52 1.58 -43.93
N GLU A 89 13.12 0.59 -43.27
CA GLU A 89 14.45 0.06 -43.65
C GLU A 89 14.43 -0.54 -45.06
N GLU A 90 13.29 -1.08 -45.49
CA GLU A 90 13.11 -1.67 -46.81
C GLU A 90 12.76 -0.66 -47.92
N SER A 91 12.04 0.44 -47.60
CA SER A 91 11.41 1.28 -48.64
C SER A 91 11.94 2.72 -48.79
N ASN A 92 12.89 3.19 -47.96
CA ASN A 92 13.53 4.53 -48.10
C ASN A 92 12.55 5.73 -48.27
N LEU A 93 11.27 5.57 -47.88
CA LEU A 93 10.24 6.60 -48.01
C LEU A 93 10.45 7.72 -46.98
N LYS A 94 10.09 8.96 -47.38
CA LYS A 94 10.10 10.16 -46.53
C LYS A 94 9.19 9.98 -45.29
N ASP A 95 9.46 10.74 -44.24
CA ASP A 95 8.90 10.67 -42.86
C ASP A 95 7.37 10.86 -42.71
N GLU A 96 6.56 10.51 -43.71
CA GLU A 96 5.10 10.54 -43.63
C GLU A 96 4.57 9.23 -43.05
N GLY A 97 4.25 9.21 -41.75
CA GLY A 97 3.53 8.05 -41.18
C GLY A 97 3.57 7.82 -39.67
N PHE A 98 4.07 8.74 -38.85
CA PHE A 98 4.18 8.55 -37.39
C PHE A 98 3.51 9.67 -36.57
N ASN A 99 2.32 10.11 -36.98
CA ASN A 99 1.53 11.11 -36.24
C ASN A 99 0.35 10.51 -35.45
N ASP A 100 0.08 9.23 -35.62
CA ASP A 100 -1.08 8.53 -35.07
C ASP A 100 -0.75 7.70 -33.82
N TYR A 101 0.47 7.79 -33.29
CA TYR A 101 0.88 7.07 -32.09
C TYR A 101 0.66 7.90 -30.82
N PHE A 102 0.45 7.19 -29.72
CA PHE A 102 0.35 7.76 -28.38
C PHE A 102 1.12 6.89 -27.37
N VAL A 103 1.59 7.53 -26.31
CA VAL A 103 2.42 6.92 -25.27
C VAL A 103 1.81 7.16 -23.89
N MET A 104 2.12 6.31 -22.92
CA MET A 104 1.86 6.55 -21.51
C MET A 104 2.96 5.93 -20.68
N LEU A 105 3.59 6.66 -19.76
CA LEU A 105 4.52 6.04 -18.81
C LEU A 105 3.78 5.07 -17.88
N GLN A 106 4.48 4.02 -17.44
CA GLN A 106 3.85 2.87 -16.79
C GLN A 106 3.32 3.17 -15.38
N ASP A 107 4.05 3.97 -14.60
CA ASP A 107 3.76 4.22 -13.19
C ASP A 107 4.05 5.69 -12.80
N MET A 108 3.56 6.09 -11.63
CA MET A 108 3.82 7.43 -11.04
C MET A 108 5.31 7.68 -10.82
N ASN A 109 6.11 6.66 -10.50
CA ASN A 109 7.54 6.80 -10.24
C ASN A 109 8.30 7.23 -11.50
N ASN A 110 7.95 6.72 -12.68
CA ASN A 110 8.54 7.13 -13.95
C ASN A 110 8.27 8.62 -14.24
N TYR A 111 7.06 9.12 -13.95
CA TYR A 111 6.78 10.56 -14.04
C TYR A 111 7.58 11.38 -13.03
N ARG A 112 7.66 10.95 -11.76
CA ARG A 112 8.47 11.64 -10.73
C ARG A 112 9.94 11.67 -11.11
N ARG A 113 10.50 10.55 -11.59
CA ARG A 113 11.88 10.46 -12.07
C ARG A 113 12.11 11.47 -13.19
N LEU A 114 11.25 11.49 -14.21
CA LEU A 114 11.37 12.46 -15.30
C LEU A 114 11.42 13.92 -14.77
N VAL A 115 10.47 14.29 -13.90
CA VAL A 115 10.39 15.64 -13.33
C VAL A 115 11.57 15.98 -12.42
N ARG A 116 12.11 15.03 -11.64
CA ARG A 116 13.31 15.26 -10.81
C ARG A 116 14.54 15.52 -11.65
N PHE A 117 14.67 14.83 -12.78
CA PHE A 117 15.87 14.91 -13.61
C PHE A 117 15.87 16.12 -14.55
N PHE A 118 14.76 16.41 -15.23
CA PHE A 118 14.69 17.51 -16.22
C PHE A 118 13.89 18.72 -15.74
N GLY A 119 13.31 18.67 -14.53
CA GLY A 119 12.39 19.69 -14.07
C GLY A 119 11.04 19.66 -14.79
N VAL A 120 10.11 20.50 -14.35
CA VAL A 120 8.70 20.46 -14.79
C VAL A 120 8.53 20.84 -16.26
N ASN A 121 9.16 21.95 -16.68
CA ASN A 121 8.96 22.51 -18.01
C ASN A 121 9.49 21.59 -19.10
N GLU A 122 10.72 21.10 -18.93
CA GLU A 122 11.35 20.20 -19.90
C GLU A 122 10.66 18.83 -19.91
N SER A 123 10.24 18.32 -18.74
CA SER A 123 9.45 17.08 -18.67
C SER A 123 8.14 17.18 -19.43
N LYS A 124 7.38 18.28 -19.27
CA LYS A 124 6.15 18.52 -20.07
C LYS A 124 6.48 18.60 -21.55
N TYR A 125 7.57 19.26 -21.92
CA TYR A 125 8.00 19.37 -23.32
C TYR A 125 8.32 17.99 -23.92
N ILE A 126 9.11 17.17 -23.23
CA ILE A 126 9.46 15.80 -23.63
C ILE A 126 8.19 14.95 -23.79
N LEU A 127 7.31 14.94 -22.78
CA LEU A 127 6.08 14.14 -22.80
C LEU A 127 5.12 14.57 -23.91
N ASN A 128 4.96 15.88 -24.12
CA ASN A 128 4.17 16.40 -25.23
C ASN A 128 4.76 16.02 -26.59
N PHE A 129 6.08 15.95 -26.71
CA PHE A 129 6.77 15.58 -27.94
C PHE A 129 6.66 14.09 -28.29
N ILE A 130 6.63 13.21 -27.29
CA ILE A 130 6.38 11.77 -27.47
C ILE A 130 4.88 11.40 -27.51
N ASN A 131 3.98 12.38 -27.57
CA ASN A 131 2.53 12.19 -27.57
C ASN A 131 2.01 11.43 -26.33
N ASP A 132 2.49 11.79 -25.14
CA ASP A 132 2.03 11.18 -23.89
C ASP A 132 0.58 11.58 -23.54
N VAL A 133 -0.29 10.59 -23.34
CA VAL A 133 -1.75 10.79 -23.13
C VAL A 133 -2.06 11.61 -21.88
N VAL A 134 -1.25 11.52 -20.82
CA VAL A 134 -1.45 12.25 -19.57
C VAL A 134 -1.10 13.73 -19.77
N SER A 135 0.07 14.01 -20.35
CA SER A 135 0.51 15.39 -20.63
C SER A 135 -0.44 16.15 -21.56
N LYS A 136 -1.03 15.45 -22.55
CA LYS A 136 -1.97 16.02 -23.52
C LYS A 136 -3.34 16.39 -22.94
N LYS A 137 -3.64 16.11 -21.67
CA LYS A 137 -4.88 16.57 -21.01
C LYS A 137 -5.01 18.11 -21.01
N SER A 138 -3.89 18.82 -21.00
CA SER A 138 -3.87 20.30 -20.91
C SER A 138 -3.65 21.01 -22.25
N ASP A 139 -3.55 20.25 -23.36
CA ASP A 139 -3.22 20.78 -24.69
C ASP A 139 -4.42 20.69 -25.63
N ALA A 140 -5.05 21.84 -25.91
CA ALA A 140 -6.23 21.95 -26.78
C ALA A 140 -5.98 21.44 -28.21
N SER A 141 -4.73 21.50 -28.70
CA SER A 141 -4.39 21.04 -30.06
C SER A 141 -4.34 19.51 -30.18
N ALA A 142 -4.16 18.80 -29.06
CA ALA A 142 -4.01 17.35 -29.01
C ALA A 142 -5.25 16.62 -28.47
N GLU A 143 -6.32 17.35 -28.17
CA GLU A 143 -7.55 16.82 -27.58
C GLU A 143 -8.19 15.74 -28.47
N ASN A 144 -8.13 15.92 -29.80
CA ASN A 144 -8.64 14.94 -30.76
C ASN A 144 -7.86 13.62 -30.73
N LEU A 145 -6.53 13.66 -30.60
CA LEU A 145 -5.70 12.46 -30.50
C LEU A 145 -5.96 11.75 -29.16
N ARG A 146 -6.05 12.51 -28.07
CA ARG A 146 -6.36 11.97 -26.74
C ARG A 146 -7.73 11.30 -26.68
N LYS A 147 -8.78 11.94 -27.22
CA LYS A 147 -10.14 11.37 -27.27
C LYS A 147 -10.15 10.05 -28.03
N LYS A 148 -9.52 10.02 -29.21
CA LYS A 148 -9.39 8.80 -30.02
C LYS A 148 -8.56 7.71 -29.33
N ALA A 149 -7.50 8.09 -28.61
CA ALA A 149 -6.67 7.15 -27.86
C ALA A 149 -7.46 6.51 -26.71
N ILE A 150 -8.17 7.30 -25.90
CA ILE A 150 -8.96 6.79 -24.76
C ILE A 150 -10.12 5.88 -25.23
N SER A 151 -10.73 6.18 -26.38
CA SER A 151 -11.76 5.32 -26.96
C SER A 151 -11.20 4.05 -27.63
N SER A 152 -9.89 3.92 -27.79
CA SER A 152 -9.29 2.79 -28.51
C SER A 152 -9.26 1.52 -27.65
N ASP A 153 -9.43 0.37 -28.32
CA ASP A 153 -9.38 -0.94 -27.69
C ASP A 153 -8.02 -1.24 -27.04
N ILE A 154 -6.91 -0.84 -27.67
CA ILE A 154 -5.56 -1.01 -27.12
C ILE A 154 -5.40 -0.23 -25.81
N PHE A 155 -5.99 0.95 -25.68
CA PHE A 155 -5.90 1.72 -24.45
C PHE A 155 -6.62 1.01 -23.31
N ASN A 156 -7.87 0.61 -23.53
CA ASN A 156 -8.69 -0.05 -22.50
C ASN A 156 -8.19 -1.46 -22.14
N LYS A 157 -7.71 -2.23 -23.13
CA LYS A 157 -7.27 -3.62 -22.94
C LYS A 157 -5.81 -3.75 -22.52
N SER A 158 -4.98 -2.73 -22.74
CA SER A 158 -3.53 -2.78 -22.48
C SER A 158 -3.05 -1.66 -21.54
N PHE A 159 -3.30 -0.38 -21.86
CA PHE A 159 -2.73 0.75 -21.10
C PHE A 159 -3.30 0.86 -19.69
N ILE A 160 -4.63 0.78 -19.53
CA ILE A 160 -5.31 0.95 -18.22
C ILE A 160 -5.84 -0.38 -17.64
N ARG A 161 -5.30 -1.50 -18.14
CA ARG A 161 -5.67 -2.83 -17.67
C ARG A 161 -5.28 -3.01 -16.20
N GLU A 162 -4.02 -2.72 -15.88
CA GLU A 162 -3.48 -2.82 -14.53
C GLU A 162 -3.88 -1.61 -13.67
N SER A 163 -4.09 -1.84 -12.38
CA SER A 163 -4.58 -0.81 -11.44
C SER A 163 -3.54 0.28 -11.22
N GLU A 164 -2.25 -0.06 -11.23
CA GLU A 164 -1.15 0.92 -11.15
C GLU A 164 -1.14 1.85 -12.37
N SER A 165 -1.31 1.31 -13.59
CA SER A 165 -1.37 2.10 -14.82
C SER A 165 -2.66 2.94 -14.90
N TYR A 166 -3.80 2.39 -14.44
CA TYR A 166 -5.05 3.15 -14.33
C TYR A 166 -4.97 4.30 -13.32
N PHE A 167 -4.41 4.03 -12.14
CA PHE A 167 -4.14 5.05 -11.11
C PHE A 167 -3.21 6.14 -11.65
N THR A 168 -2.14 5.73 -12.35
CA THR A 168 -1.19 6.63 -12.99
C THR A 168 -1.87 7.50 -14.05
N PHE A 169 -2.70 6.94 -14.91
CA PHE A 169 -3.45 7.71 -15.91
C PHE A 169 -4.34 8.82 -15.29
N LYS A 170 -4.96 8.53 -14.15
CA LYS A 170 -5.83 9.49 -13.43
C LYS A 170 -5.03 10.55 -12.69
N ASN A 171 -3.92 10.17 -12.06
CA ASN A 171 -3.23 11.00 -11.06
C ASN A 171 -1.90 11.60 -11.52
N ALA A 172 -1.22 11.05 -12.52
CA ALA A 172 0.12 11.53 -12.92
C ALA A 172 0.15 12.98 -13.43
N GLY A 173 -1.00 13.54 -13.82
CA GLY A 173 -1.12 14.95 -14.21
C GLY A 173 -0.70 15.93 -13.12
N THR A 174 -0.89 15.57 -11.83
CA THR A 174 -0.53 16.43 -10.68
C THR A 174 0.99 16.55 -10.54
N VAL A 175 1.71 15.44 -10.72
CA VAL A 175 3.19 15.40 -10.75
C VAL A 175 3.74 16.30 -11.85
N LEU A 176 3.06 16.39 -13.00
CA LEU A 176 3.46 17.27 -14.09
C LEU A 176 3.28 18.75 -13.75
N SER A 177 2.47 19.14 -12.78
CA SER A 177 2.43 20.53 -12.30
C SER A 177 3.64 20.87 -11.43
N GLY A 178 4.37 19.85 -10.96
CA GLY A 178 5.50 19.92 -10.04
C GLY A 178 5.29 18.92 -8.91
N ILE A 179 6.38 18.39 -8.36
CA ILE A 179 6.31 17.35 -7.32
C ILE A 179 5.54 17.89 -6.09
N GLN A 180 5.56 19.21 -5.83
CA GLN A 180 4.89 19.94 -4.71
C GLN A 180 3.41 20.05 -4.88
N TYR A 181 2.96 19.79 -6.10
CA TYR A 181 1.57 19.76 -6.44
C TYR A 181 1.12 18.30 -6.68
N GLU A 182 1.95 17.30 -6.35
CA GLU A 182 1.49 15.91 -6.35
C GLU A 182 0.46 15.73 -5.23
N GLU A 183 -0.77 15.43 -5.63
CA GLU A 183 -1.84 15.09 -4.71
C GLU A 183 -1.62 13.69 -4.13
N LEU A 184 -1.56 13.63 -2.80
CA LEU A 184 -1.54 12.40 -2.02
C LEU A 184 -2.97 12.13 -1.52
N GLY A 185 -3.36 10.85 -1.44
CA GLY A 185 -4.69 10.48 -0.94
C GLY A 185 -5.78 10.42 -2.01
N ASN A 186 -5.42 10.51 -3.30
CA ASN A 186 -6.33 10.32 -4.45
C ASN A 186 -6.79 8.87 -4.65
N LEU A 187 -6.85 8.09 -3.57
CA LEU A 187 -7.51 6.78 -3.61
C LEU A 187 -9.01 6.93 -3.41
N SER A 188 -9.77 5.90 -3.78
CA SER A 188 -11.22 5.91 -3.57
C SER A 188 -11.58 6.12 -2.10
N GLN A 189 -12.26 7.23 -1.81
CA GLN A 189 -12.69 7.59 -0.46
C GLN A 189 -13.75 6.64 0.09
N HIS A 190 -14.70 6.20 -0.74
CA HIS A 190 -15.71 5.24 -0.34
C HIS A 190 -15.48 3.91 -1.08
N ILE A 191 -14.95 2.92 -0.38
CA ILE A 191 -14.73 1.59 -0.93
C ILE A 191 -15.84 0.67 -0.45
N LYS A 192 -16.64 0.16 -1.40
CA LYS A 192 -17.72 -0.79 -1.14
C LYS A 192 -17.30 -2.18 -1.60
N ILE A 193 -17.48 -3.16 -0.72
CA ILE A 193 -17.32 -4.58 -1.02
C ILE A 193 -18.64 -5.30 -0.78
N SER A 194 -19.05 -6.12 -1.73
CA SER A 194 -20.24 -6.98 -1.61
C SER A 194 -19.86 -8.43 -1.86
N TYR A 195 -20.29 -9.35 -1.01
CA TYR A 195 -20.09 -10.79 -1.26
C TYR A 195 -21.09 -11.63 -0.47
N SER A 196 -21.43 -12.80 -1.03
CA SER A 196 -22.20 -13.82 -0.32
C SER A 196 -21.36 -14.38 0.82
N ASN A 197 -21.81 -14.14 2.05
CA ASN A 197 -21.11 -14.62 3.21
C ASN A 197 -21.33 -16.12 3.36
N LYS A 198 -20.26 -16.92 3.23
CA LYS A 198 -20.29 -18.38 3.41
C LYS A 198 -20.89 -18.85 4.74
N VAL A 199 -20.95 -17.99 5.75
CA VAL A 199 -21.54 -18.33 7.05
C VAL A 199 -23.08 -18.31 7.01
N ASN A 200 -23.69 -17.43 6.19
CA ASN A 200 -25.14 -17.20 6.19
C ASN A 200 -25.81 -17.39 4.82
N GLU A 201 -25.05 -17.61 3.75
CA GLU A 201 -25.52 -17.62 2.34
C GLU A 201 -26.18 -16.30 1.86
N GLU A 202 -26.31 -15.29 2.72
CA GLU A 202 -26.78 -13.95 2.39
C GLU A 202 -25.68 -13.04 1.85
N ASP A 203 -26.07 -12.12 0.95
CA ASP A 203 -25.20 -11.08 0.42
C ASP A 203 -24.98 -9.98 1.46
N VAL A 204 -23.72 -9.80 1.86
CA VAL A 204 -23.32 -8.74 2.77
C VAL A 204 -22.59 -7.66 1.98
N SER A 205 -22.89 -6.39 2.30
CA SER A 205 -22.21 -5.23 1.74
C SER A 205 -21.61 -4.37 2.84
N TYR A 206 -20.33 -4.02 2.71
CA TYR A 206 -19.62 -3.13 3.63
C TYR A 206 -19.08 -1.93 2.86
N VAL A 207 -19.22 -0.74 3.45
CA VAL A 207 -18.65 0.50 2.92
C VAL A 207 -17.60 1.03 3.90
N PHE A 208 -16.40 1.23 3.40
CA PHE A 208 -15.28 1.83 4.12
C PHE A 208 -15.09 3.26 3.63
N ASN A 209 -15.10 4.21 4.57
CA ASN A 209 -15.00 5.63 4.28
C ASN A 209 -13.64 6.16 4.74
N PHE A 210 -12.92 6.80 3.82
CA PHE A 210 -11.63 7.41 4.04
C PHE A 210 -11.70 8.90 3.74
N ASP A 211 -11.02 9.68 4.57
CA ASP A 211 -10.91 11.12 4.41
C ASP A 211 -9.48 11.54 4.76
N HIS A 212 -8.78 12.10 3.77
CA HIS A 212 -7.38 12.49 3.85
C HIS A 212 -7.19 13.99 4.08
N GLU A 213 -8.25 14.80 3.88
CA GLU A 213 -8.18 16.28 3.92
C GLU A 213 -8.76 16.87 5.20
N HIS A 214 -9.55 16.11 5.94
CA HIS A 214 -10.18 16.57 7.17
C HIS A 214 -9.16 16.77 8.32
N ASP A 215 -9.40 17.78 9.16
CA ASP A 215 -8.65 18.04 10.40
C ASP A 215 -8.46 16.81 11.29
N LEU A 216 -9.38 15.86 11.20
CA LEU A 216 -9.33 14.56 11.87
C LEU A 216 -9.01 13.49 10.82
N PRO A 217 -7.81 12.89 10.84
CA PRO A 217 -7.40 11.98 9.79
C PRO A 217 -8.21 10.68 9.83
N LYS A 218 -8.91 10.36 8.73
CA LYS A 218 -9.72 9.13 8.61
C LYS A 218 -9.10 8.15 7.62
N ARG A 219 -7.82 7.85 7.76
CA ARG A 219 -7.05 6.99 6.83
C ARG A 219 -7.15 5.49 7.14
N ILE A 220 -7.67 5.15 8.31
CA ILE A 220 -7.80 3.78 8.82
C ILE A 220 -9.27 3.43 8.96
N SER A 221 -9.69 2.23 8.57
CA SER A 221 -10.99 1.69 8.93
C SER A 221 -10.83 0.38 9.69
N ILE A 222 -11.62 0.18 10.73
CA ILE A 222 -11.52 -0.96 11.64
C ILE A 222 -12.79 -1.81 11.57
N ILE A 223 -12.60 -3.12 11.37
CA ILE A 223 -13.62 -4.14 11.49
C ILE A 223 -13.37 -4.88 12.81
N ILE A 224 -14.31 -4.78 13.76
CA ILE A 224 -14.23 -5.44 15.06
C ILE A 224 -15.44 -6.33 15.32
N GLY A 225 -15.29 -7.39 16.10
CA GLY A 225 -16.38 -8.29 16.47
C GLY A 225 -15.86 -9.56 17.11
N GLU A 226 -16.75 -10.45 17.52
CA GLU A 226 -16.41 -11.74 18.12
C GLU A 226 -15.65 -12.67 17.15
N ASN A 227 -15.09 -13.75 17.69
CA ASN A 227 -14.42 -14.76 16.87
C ASN A 227 -15.44 -15.49 15.99
N GLY A 228 -15.10 -15.73 14.72
CA GLY A 228 -15.97 -16.45 13.79
C GLY A 228 -16.99 -15.60 13.03
N VAL A 229 -17.09 -14.29 13.26
CA VAL A 229 -18.02 -13.39 12.53
C VAL A 229 -17.55 -12.98 11.12
N GLY A 230 -16.48 -13.59 10.59
CA GLY A 230 -16.04 -13.35 9.20
C GLY A 230 -15.17 -12.11 8.96
N LYS A 231 -14.53 -11.54 9.99
CA LYS A 231 -13.62 -10.37 9.85
C LYS A 231 -12.49 -10.63 8.84
N SER A 232 -11.71 -11.69 9.06
CA SER A 232 -10.60 -12.06 8.17
C SER A 232 -11.09 -12.53 6.78
N GLN A 233 -12.30 -13.08 6.70
CA GLN A 233 -12.96 -13.39 5.43
C GLN A 233 -13.29 -12.11 4.63
N THR A 234 -13.72 -11.05 5.30
CA THR A 234 -13.98 -9.75 4.66
C THR A 234 -12.70 -9.23 3.98
N LEU A 235 -11.58 -9.20 4.71
CA LEU A 235 -10.30 -8.77 4.15
C LEU A 235 -9.83 -9.66 2.99
N ARG A 236 -10.04 -10.97 3.11
CA ARG A 236 -9.74 -11.94 2.05
C ARG A 236 -10.53 -11.65 0.77
N GLU A 237 -11.83 -11.40 0.88
CA GLU A 237 -12.68 -11.15 -0.28
C GLU A 237 -12.35 -9.81 -0.93
N ILE A 238 -11.99 -8.77 -0.16
CA ILE A 238 -11.42 -7.52 -0.70
C ILE A 238 -10.16 -7.84 -1.53
N ALA A 239 -9.23 -8.63 -0.97
CA ALA A 239 -8.00 -8.98 -1.68
C ALA A 239 -8.27 -9.77 -2.97
N LEU A 240 -9.17 -10.76 -2.92
CA LEU A 240 -9.52 -11.56 -4.09
C LEU A 240 -10.26 -10.75 -5.16
N ALA A 241 -11.17 -9.87 -4.76
CA ALA A 241 -11.91 -9.00 -5.67
C ALA A 241 -10.97 -8.03 -6.38
N ALA A 242 -10.03 -7.41 -5.64
CA ALA A 242 -9.02 -6.52 -6.21
C ALA A 242 -8.06 -7.26 -7.16
N ILE A 243 -7.56 -8.43 -6.77
CA ILE A 243 -6.64 -9.24 -7.59
C ILE A 243 -7.30 -9.69 -8.90
N LYS A 244 -8.55 -10.12 -8.84
CA LYS A 244 -9.31 -10.62 -10.00
C LYS A 244 -10.03 -9.51 -10.78
N GLY A 245 -10.12 -8.30 -10.25
CA GLY A 245 -10.90 -7.19 -10.79
C GLY A 245 -12.38 -7.55 -10.93
N LYS A 246 -12.96 -8.12 -9.87
CA LYS A 246 -14.39 -8.45 -9.85
C LYS A 246 -15.22 -7.18 -9.61
N ASP A 247 -16.43 -7.16 -10.17
CA ASP A 247 -17.40 -6.06 -10.02
C ASP A 247 -17.98 -5.92 -8.61
N ASN A 248 -17.60 -6.81 -7.69
CA ASN A 248 -18.09 -6.80 -6.32
C ASN A 248 -17.26 -5.92 -5.37
N LEU A 249 -16.17 -5.31 -5.87
CA LEU A 249 -15.38 -4.29 -5.18
C LEU A 249 -15.39 -3.00 -6.00
N VAL A 250 -16.09 -1.99 -5.51
CA VAL A 250 -16.36 -0.74 -6.24
C VAL A 250 -16.05 0.49 -5.39
N ALA A 251 -15.73 1.59 -6.06
CA ALA A 251 -15.73 2.91 -5.46
C ALA A 251 -17.14 3.48 -5.53
N VAL A 252 -17.62 4.08 -4.45
CA VAL A 252 -18.89 4.82 -4.44
C VAL A 252 -18.57 6.31 -4.55
N VAL A 253 -19.11 6.97 -5.56
CA VAL A 253 -18.93 8.41 -5.76
C VAL A 253 -20.29 9.07 -5.78
N ASP A 254 -20.48 10.05 -4.90
CA ASP A 254 -21.70 10.84 -4.87
C ASP A 254 -21.59 11.98 -5.90
N SER A 255 -22.35 11.84 -7.00
CA SER A 255 -22.44 12.88 -8.04
C SER A 255 -23.87 13.39 -8.11
N ASN A 256 -24.08 14.67 -7.78
CA ASN A 256 -25.39 15.33 -7.86
C ASN A 256 -26.51 14.61 -7.08
N GLY A 257 -26.20 14.04 -5.91
CA GLY A 257 -27.17 13.32 -5.07
C GLY A 257 -27.50 11.89 -5.53
N VAL A 258 -26.83 11.39 -6.57
CA VAL A 258 -26.90 9.99 -7.00
C VAL A 258 -25.57 9.31 -6.72
N SER A 259 -25.61 8.21 -5.97
CA SER A 259 -24.42 7.38 -5.71
C SER A 259 -24.14 6.49 -6.92
N ILE A 260 -22.99 6.70 -7.57
CA ILE A 260 -22.54 5.95 -8.73
C ILE A 260 -21.43 4.98 -8.30
N GLU A 261 -21.50 3.74 -8.77
CA GLU A 261 -20.45 2.74 -8.55
C GLU A 261 -19.44 2.77 -9.71
N GLU A 262 -18.18 3.03 -9.37
CA GLU A 262 -17.06 3.08 -10.32
C GLU A 262 -15.97 2.06 -9.96
N ARG A 263 -15.01 1.86 -10.88
CA ARG A 263 -13.81 1.07 -10.61
C ARG A 263 -13.00 1.72 -9.49
N ILE A 264 -12.63 0.91 -8.50
CA ILE A 264 -11.75 1.33 -7.41
C ILE A 264 -10.43 1.92 -7.92
N GLN A 265 -10.06 3.07 -7.36
CA GLN A 265 -8.82 3.79 -7.64
C GLN A 265 -7.82 3.52 -6.52
N ILE A 266 -7.09 2.41 -6.63
CA ILE A 266 -5.96 2.08 -5.77
C ILE A 266 -4.78 1.66 -6.64
N SER A 267 -3.56 2.04 -6.26
CA SER A 267 -2.35 1.69 -7.01
C SER A 267 -1.93 0.26 -6.74
N ARG A 268 -1.92 -0.14 -5.46
CA ARG A 268 -1.41 -1.41 -4.96
C ARG A 268 -2.21 -1.91 -3.76
N LEU A 269 -2.08 -3.21 -3.49
CA LEU A 269 -2.66 -3.86 -2.33
C LEU A 269 -1.58 -4.59 -1.52
N ILE A 270 -1.46 -4.27 -0.24
CA ILE A 270 -0.54 -4.94 0.68
C ILE A 270 -1.36 -5.59 1.79
N ALA A 271 -1.21 -6.90 1.98
CA ALA A 271 -1.94 -7.64 3.00
C ALA A 271 -0.99 -8.21 4.06
N PHE A 272 -1.24 -7.89 5.33
CA PHE A 272 -0.55 -8.44 6.49
C PHE A 272 -1.41 -9.49 7.16
N SER A 273 -0.96 -10.74 7.10
CA SER A 273 -1.58 -11.85 7.83
C SER A 273 -0.96 -12.01 9.23
N PRO A 274 -1.74 -12.48 10.22
CA PRO A 274 -1.23 -12.73 11.57
C PRO A 274 -0.22 -13.88 11.58
N THR A 275 -0.46 -14.96 10.83
CA THR A 275 0.45 -16.12 10.75
C THR A 275 0.71 -16.56 9.31
N ASN A 276 1.81 -17.29 9.11
CA ASN A 276 2.21 -17.88 7.83
C ASN A 276 1.64 -19.29 7.61
N GLU A 277 0.60 -19.67 8.38
CA GLU A 277 0.02 -21.00 8.35
C GLU A 277 -0.67 -21.33 7.01
N SER A 278 -0.81 -22.62 6.73
CA SER A 278 -1.41 -23.18 5.50
C SER A 278 -2.85 -22.70 5.25
N LYS A 279 -3.55 -22.20 6.28
CA LYS A 279 -4.88 -21.58 6.22
C LYS A 279 -4.81 -20.06 6.43
N CYS A 280 -3.83 -19.40 5.83
CA CYS A 280 -3.75 -17.94 5.83
C CYS A 280 -5.02 -17.31 5.22
N SER A 281 -5.55 -16.27 5.86
CA SER A 281 -6.73 -15.51 5.40
C SER A 281 -6.52 -14.99 3.97
N PHE A 282 -5.29 -14.66 3.58
CA PHE A 282 -5.01 -13.98 2.33
C PHE A 282 -4.48 -14.89 1.22
N PRO A 283 -4.84 -14.62 -0.06
CA PRO A 283 -4.33 -15.35 -1.20
C PRO A 283 -2.80 -15.26 -1.30
N THR A 284 -2.16 -16.31 -1.83
CA THR A 284 -0.72 -16.33 -2.07
C THR A 284 -0.32 -15.38 -3.20
N ASP A 285 0.87 -14.77 -3.10
CA ASP A 285 1.46 -13.91 -4.13
C ASP A 285 1.99 -14.70 -5.35
N LYS A 286 2.20 -16.02 -5.22
CA LYS A 286 2.73 -16.87 -6.30
C LYS A 286 1.67 -17.20 -7.36
N ARG A 287 2.00 -16.91 -8.64
CA ARG A 287 1.35 -17.41 -9.87
C ARG A 287 -0.05 -16.86 -10.20
N ILE A 288 -0.45 -15.72 -9.67
CA ILE A 288 -1.72 -15.08 -10.07
C ILE A 288 -1.42 -13.99 -11.11
N LYS A 289 -2.04 -14.07 -12.29
CA LYS A 289 -2.14 -12.91 -13.19
C LYS A 289 -3.08 -11.91 -12.51
N SER A 290 -2.53 -10.97 -11.75
CA SER A 290 -3.31 -10.00 -10.98
C SER A 290 -3.52 -8.72 -11.78
N LEU A 291 -4.71 -8.12 -11.63
CA LEU A 291 -5.00 -6.78 -12.17
C LEU A 291 -4.48 -5.66 -11.27
N ILE A 292 -4.05 -6.00 -10.06
CA ILE A 292 -3.40 -5.10 -9.12
C ILE A 292 -2.10 -5.72 -8.64
N TRP A 293 -1.09 -4.89 -8.38
CA TRP A 293 0.10 -5.35 -7.69
C TRP A 293 -0.28 -5.73 -6.26
N TYR A 294 -0.03 -6.98 -5.88
CA TYR A 294 -0.45 -7.52 -4.60
C TYR A 294 0.73 -8.19 -3.90
N LYS A 295 0.92 -7.87 -2.63
CA LYS A 295 1.92 -8.53 -1.78
C LYS A 295 1.32 -8.96 -0.45
N ARG A 296 1.51 -10.24 -0.15
CA ARG A 296 1.23 -10.80 1.17
C ARG A 296 2.48 -10.77 2.04
N LEU A 297 2.35 -10.27 3.25
CA LEU A 297 3.40 -10.11 4.25
C LEU A 297 2.93 -10.66 5.60
N THR A 298 3.89 -10.90 6.50
CA THR A 298 3.61 -11.38 7.86
C THR A 298 4.23 -10.48 8.90
N LEU A 299 3.49 -10.29 10.00
CA LEU A 299 3.94 -9.53 11.17
C LEU A 299 4.87 -10.35 12.08
N ASN A 300 4.87 -11.68 11.93
CA ASN A 300 5.56 -12.57 12.87
C ASN A 300 7.06 -12.68 12.66
N ARG A 301 7.77 -12.84 13.79
CA ARG A 301 9.17 -13.23 13.86
C ARG A 301 9.27 -14.73 13.57
N GLU A 302 9.44 -15.09 12.30
CA GLU A 302 9.72 -16.48 11.95
C GLU A 302 11.19 -16.82 12.18
N SER A 303 11.44 -17.88 12.95
CA SER A 303 12.77 -18.45 13.14
C SER A 303 13.37 -19.11 11.87
N LYS A 304 12.60 -19.17 10.78
CA LYS A 304 12.98 -19.81 9.49
C LYS A 304 12.71 -18.95 8.25
N SER A 305 12.47 -17.65 8.42
CA SER A 305 12.37 -16.71 7.30
C SER A 305 13.73 -16.60 6.60
N LYS A 306 13.76 -16.73 5.26
CA LYS A 306 14.95 -16.46 4.44
C LYS A 306 15.35 -14.97 4.43
N LEU A 307 14.44 -14.08 4.83
CA LEU A 307 14.65 -12.64 4.82
C LEU A 307 15.01 -12.18 6.24
N ASN A 308 16.24 -11.71 6.38
CA ASN A 308 16.75 -11.14 7.63
C ASN A 308 16.34 -9.67 7.73
N LEU A 309 16.05 -9.19 8.94
CA LEU A 309 15.56 -7.83 9.13
C LEU A 309 16.61 -6.79 8.73
N ASN A 310 17.89 -7.02 9.04
CA ASN A 310 18.99 -6.14 8.61
C ASN A 310 19.08 -6.04 7.09
N ASP A 311 18.89 -7.15 6.37
CA ASP A 311 18.87 -7.16 4.90
C ASP A 311 17.73 -6.29 4.35
N LEU A 312 16.51 -6.40 4.90
CA LEU A 312 15.39 -5.54 4.49
C LEU A 312 15.67 -4.05 4.75
N ILE A 313 16.28 -3.72 5.89
CA ILE A 313 16.65 -2.33 6.21
C ILE A 313 17.68 -1.80 5.21
N VAL A 314 18.71 -2.59 4.90
CA VAL A 314 19.74 -2.20 3.94
C VAL A 314 19.17 -2.07 2.53
N GLN A 315 18.26 -2.98 2.11
CA GLN A 315 17.55 -2.85 0.83
C GLN A 315 16.78 -1.54 0.74
N LEU A 316 16.08 -1.15 1.82
CA LEU A 316 15.36 0.11 1.88
C LEU A 316 16.31 1.32 1.84
N ALA A 317 17.42 1.25 2.58
CA ALA A 317 18.44 2.31 2.61
C ALA A 317 19.16 2.50 1.26
N ARG A 318 19.20 1.46 0.42
CA ARG A 318 19.76 1.47 -0.93
C ARG A 318 18.76 1.96 -1.99
N SER A 319 17.47 1.96 -1.69
CA SER A 319 16.46 2.46 -2.64
C SER A 319 16.53 3.99 -2.73
N ASN A 320 16.63 4.49 -3.96
CA ASN A 320 16.55 5.92 -4.27
C ASN A 320 15.13 6.35 -4.68
N ASP A 321 14.14 5.46 -4.52
CA ASP A 321 12.75 5.78 -4.83
C ASP A 321 12.16 6.70 -3.77
N ALA A 322 11.20 7.53 -4.19
CA ALA A 322 10.59 8.52 -3.32
C ALA A 322 9.14 8.79 -3.74
N ILE A 323 8.30 9.01 -2.74
CA ILE A 323 6.87 9.26 -2.86
C ILE A 323 6.65 10.73 -2.50
N GLY A 324 6.12 11.52 -3.44
CA GLY A 324 6.19 12.99 -3.34
C GLY A 324 7.64 13.48 -3.24
N TYR A 325 7.93 14.33 -2.25
CA TYR A 325 9.30 14.79 -1.93
C TYR A 325 10.08 13.82 -1.05
N ASN A 326 9.39 12.91 -0.37
CA ASN A 326 10.00 12.14 0.69
C ASN A 326 10.63 10.87 0.11
N GLN A 327 11.94 10.72 0.31
CA GLN A 327 12.61 9.45 0.07
C GLN A 327 12.00 8.38 0.95
N ARG A 328 11.85 7.16 0.41
CA ARG A 328 11.31 6.02 1.18
C ARG A 328 12.09 5.79 2.48
N TRP A 329 13.39 6.01 2.45
CA TRP A 329 14.24 6.00 3.64
C TRP A 329 13.83 7.05 4.69
N ASN A 330 13.53 8.28 4.26
CA ASN A 330 13.10 9.35 5.17
C ASN A 330 11.72 9.06 5.76
N ILE A 331 10.79 8.54 4.94
CA ILE A 331 9.47 8.07 5.41
C ILE A 331 9.65 7.01 6.51
N PHE A 332 10.58 6.07 6.30
CA PHE A 332 10.90 5.03 7.28
C PHE A 332 11.50 5.58 8.57
N VAL A 333 12.52 6.45 8.49
CA VAL A 333 13.16 7.05 9.68
C VAL A 333 12.15 7.87 10.48
N ASP A 334 11.33 8.66 9.79
CA ASP A 334 10.32 9.49 10.44
C ASP A 334 9.22 8.66 11.09
N ALA A 335 8.74 7.61 10.42
CA ALA A 335 7.76 6.69 10.99
C ALA A 335 8.34 5.97 12.23
N LEU A 336 9.61 5.59 12.19
CA LEU A 336 10.29 4.90 13.28
C LEU A 336 10.62 5.82 14.48
N SER A 337 10.57 7.14 14.32
CA SER A 337 10.85 8.11 15.40
C SER A 337 9.97 7.92 16.65
N VAL A 338 8.77 7.35 16.48
CA VAL A 338 7.83 6.97 17.55
C VAL A 338 8.40 5.89 18.49
N LEU A 339 9.27 5.01 17.96
CA LEU A 339 10.01 4.01 18.75
C LEU A 339 11.41 4.46 19.12
N ASN A 340 12.09 5.16 18.21
CA ASN A 340 13.52 5.48 18.30
C ASN A 340 13.77 6.94 18.68
N SER A 341 13.03 7.49 19.66
CA SER A 341 13.17 8.90 20.04
C SER A 341 14.57 9.24 20.58
N ASN A 342 15.29 8.25 21.11
CA ASN A 342 16.64 8.41 21.65
C ASN A 342 17.75 8.12 20.62
N ASN A 343 17.43 7.79 19.38
CA ASN A 343 18.39 7.40 18.34
C ASN A 343 19.38 6.31 18.79
N ASP A 344 18.85 5.28 19.46
CA ASP A 344 19.60 4.20 20.10
C ASP A 344 19.60 2.89 19.27
N LEU A 345 18.82 2.82 18.20
CA LEU A 345 18.79 1.67 17.30
C LEU A 345 20.05 1.60 16.41
N VAL A 346 20.74 0.46 16.47
CA VAL A 346 21.99 0.20 15.76
C VAL A 346 21.98 -1.14 15.03
N ILE A 347 22.79 -1.25 13.99
CA ILE A 347 23.08 -2.50 13.28
C ILE A 347 24.55 -2.86 13.50
N LYS A 348 24.83 -4.14 13.74
CA LYS A 348 26.20 -4.64 13.94
C LYS A 348 26.98 -4.68 12.61
N CYS A 349 28.21 -4.21 12.65
CA CYS A 349 29.15 -4.27 11.53
C CYS A 349 30.27 -5.28 11.83
N GLY A 350 30.79 -5.92 10.79
CA GLY A 350 31.92 -6.83 10.85
C GLY A 350 33.29 -6.18 10.58
N GLY A 351 33.31 -4.87 10.26
CA GLY A 351 34.54 -4.12 9.99
C GLY A 351 35.29 -3.70 11.25
N GLU A 352 36.60 -3.48 11.14
CA GLU A 352 37.50 -3.10 12.25
C GLU A 352 37.26 -1.67 12.77
N ASN A 353 36.68 -0.78 11.96
CA ASN A 353 36.59 0.67 12.24
C ASN A 353 35.42 1.08 13.14
N SER A 354 34.28 0.39 13.09
CA SER A 354 33.15 0.63 14.01
C SER A 354 32.35 -0.65 14.21
N PRO A 355 32.16 -1.13 15.44
CA PRO A 355 31.43 -2.37 15.71
C PRO A 355 29.92 -2.28 15.42
N PHE A 356 29.40 -1.06 15.30
CA PHE A 356 27.98 -0.80 15.02
C PHE A 356 27.77 0.52 14.28
N VAL A 357 26.59 0.65 13.66
CA VAL A 357 26.15 1.85 12.93
C VAL A 357 24.73 2.18 13.36
N LYS A 358 24.47 3.45 13.70
CA LYS A 358 23.12 3.92 14.01
C LYS A 358 22.25 3.90 12.76
N LEU A 359 20.97 3.55 12.93
CA LEU A 359 20.04 3.44 11.82
C LEU A 359 19.98 4.74 11.01
N ASN A 360 19.83 5.89 11.67
CA ASN A 360 19.69 7.20 11.02
C ASN A 360 20.95 7.62 10.23
N GLU A 361 22.12 7.06 10.55
CA GLU A 361 23.39 7.37 9.90
C GLU A 361 23.66 6.53 8.65
N LEU A 362 22.82 5.53 8.37
CA LEU A 362 22.99 4.66 7.18
C LEU A 362 22.97 5.47 5.88
N ASN A 363 22.18 6.56 5.83
CA ASN A 363 21.99 7.40 4.64
C ASN A 363 22.62 8.80 4.70
N SER A 364 23.40 9.11 5.75
CA SER A 364 23.99 10.45 5.92
C SER A 364 25.39 10.61 5.29
N ARG A 365 25.97 9.55 4.73
CA ARG A 365 27.34 9.54 4.17
C ARG A 365 27.36 9.73 2.65
N GLY A 366 28.51 10.08 2.07
CA GLY A 366 28.69 10.12 0.60
C GLY A 366 28.55 8.73 -0.05
N GLU A 367 28.30 8.68 -1.36
CA GLU A 367 27.97 7.43 -2.09
C GLU A 367 29.01 6.33 -1.90
N GLU A 368 30.29 6.65 -2.08
CA GLU A 368 31.40 5.69 -1.90
C GLU A 368 31.45 5.15 -0.46
N SER A 369 31.39 6.04 0.54
CA SER A 369 31.36 5.66 1.94
C SER A 369 30.13 4.84 2.33
N ARG A 370 28.98 5.06 1.68
CA ARG A 370 27.76 4.26 1.87
C ARG A 370 27.94 2.84 1.35
N LEU A 371 28.55 2.69 0.17
CA LEU A 371 28.80 1.37 -0.42
C LEU A 371 29.76 0.55 0.44
N SER A 372 30.85 1.16 0.93
CA SER A 372 31.76 0.52 1.88
C SER A 372 31.02 0.11 3.16
N LEU A 373 30.22 1.01 3.73
CA LEU A 373 29.43 0.72 4.94
C LEU A 373 28.49 -0.48 4.75
N TYR A 374 27.78 -0.54 3.64
CA TYR A 374 26.86 -1.65 3.37
C TYR A 374 27.57 -2.99 3.22
N SER A 375 28.82 -3.00 2.77
CA SER A 375 29.63 -4.21 2.70
C SER A 375 30.09 -4.71 4.08
N GLU A 376 30.20 -3.82 5.06
CA GLU A 376 30.61 -4.14 6.43
C GLU A 376 29.45 -4.62 7.32
N ILE A 377 28.19 -4.37 6.92
CA ILE A 377 27.02 -4.70 7.76
C ILE A 377 26.77 -6.21 7.81
N ILE A 378 26.50 -6.73 9.01
CA ILE A 378 26.08 -8.10 9.20
C ILE A 378 24.58 -8.24 8.85
N LEU A 379 24.33 -8.71 7.63
CA LEU A 379 22.97 -8.87 7.09
C LEU A 379 22.16 -9.99 7.77
N SER A 380 22.81 -10.97 8.40
CA SER A 380 22.16 -12.13 9.03
C SER A 380 21.52 -11.86 10.40
N GLY A 381 21.63 -10.63 10.91
CA GLY A 381 21.17 -10.25 12.24
C GLY A 381 19.84 -9.48 12.27
N GLU A 382 19.52 -9.05 13.48
CA GLU A 382 18.48 -8.09 13.80
C GLU A 382 19.12 -6.79 14.35
N PRO A 383 18.42 -5.65 14.31
CA PRO A 383 18.88 -4.43 14.94
C PRO A 383 18.94 -4.59 16.47
N LEU A 384 19.82 -3.82 17.10
CA LEU A 384 20.10 -3.84 18.52
C LEU A 384 19.87 -2.44 19.10
N ARG A 385 19.70 -2.36 20.42
CA ARG A 385 19.64 -1.09 21.16
C ARG A 385 20.99 -0.81 21.81
N LEU A 386 21.51 0.40 21.63
CA LEU A 386 22.75 0.88 22.23
C LEU A 386 22.45 1.65 23.53
N ILE A 387 22.91 1.13 24.67
CA ILE A 387 22.83 1.81 25.98
C ILE A 387 24.22 1.83 26.57
N GLU A 388 24.75 3.01 26.89
CA GLU A 388 26.08 3.19 27.51
C GLU A 388 27.19 2.37 26.80
N ASN A 389 27.21 2.42 25.46
CA ASN A 389 28.14 1.67 24.58
C ASN A 389 28.02 0.13 24.62
N LYS A 390 26.94 -0.43 25.18
CA LYS A 390 26.61 -1.86 25.12
C LYS A 390 25.38 -2.10 24.24
N CYS A 391 25.44 -3.18 23.46
CA CYS A 391 24.33 -3.58 22.58
C CYS A 391 23.43 -4.59 23.28
N TYR A 392 22.12 -4.31 23.30
CA TYR A 392 21.10 -5.17 23.86
C TYR A 392 20.13 -5.63 22.76
N PRO A 393 19.63 -6.87 22.81
CA PRO A 393 18.61 -7.34 21.89
C PRO A 393 17.30 -6.57 22.11
N LEU A 394 16.58 -6.32 21.03
CA LEU A 394 15.26 -5.70 21.08
C LEU A 394 14.18 -6.70 21.53
N SER A 395 13.10 -6.19 22.09
CA SER A 395 11.92 -7.01 22.40
C SER A 395 11.27 -7.54 21.12
N SER A 396 10.51 -8.64 21.24
CA SER A 396 9.78 -9.21 20.10
C SER A 396 8.81 -8.21 19.46
N GLY A 397 8.14 -7.39 20.27
CA GLY A 397 7.24 -6.34 19.81
C GLY A 397 7.97 -5.26 18.99
N GLU A 398 9.13 -4.80 19.45
CA GLU A 398 9.95 -3.83 18.71
C GLU A 398 10.45 -4.39 17.37
N ILE A 399 10.89 -5.65 17.35
CA ILE A 399 11.31 -6.32 16.11
C ILE A 399 10.15 -6.44 15.12
N SER A 400 8.98 -6.90 15.56
CA SER A 400 7.78 -6.98 14.71
C SER A 400 7.38 -5.61 14.16
N PHE A 401 7.53 -4.56 14.96
CA PHE A 401 7.22 -3.20 14.55
C PHE A 401 8.20 -2.65 13.51
N ILE A 402 9.52 -2.81 13.72
CA ILE A 402 10.54 -2.41 12.74
C ILE A 402 10.32 -3.20 11.45
N LYS A 403 10.07 -4.52 11.55
CA LYS A 403 9.78 -5.36 10.40
C LYS A 403 8.56 -4.88 9.63
N PHE A 404 7.45 -4.58 10.32
CA PHE A 404 6.26 -4.00 9.70
C PHE A 404 6.61 -2.71 8.95
N CYS A 405 7.26 -1.76 9.62
CA CYS A 405 7.59 -0.46 9.04
C CYS A 405 8.48 -0.58 7.80
N VAL A 406 9.55 -1.38 7.87
CA VAL A 406 10.47 -1.61 6.74
C VAL A 406 9.73 -2.25 5.57
N GLN A 407 8.92 -3.28 5.84
CA GLN A 407 8.18 -3.99 4.79
C GLN A 407 7.14 -3.09 4.13
N VAL A 408 6.41 -2.26 4.88
CA VAL A 408 5.52 -1.25 4.30
C VAL A 408 6.32 -0.30 3.42
N CYS A 409 7.39 0.32 3.93
CA CYS A 409 8.18 1.30 3.19
C CYS A 409 8.85 0.75 1.92
N LEU A 410 9.17 -0.55 1.88
CA LEU A 410 9.74 -1.22 0.70
C LEU A 410 8.73 -1.36 -0.44
N TYR A 411 7.44 -1.44 -0.16
CA TYR A 411 6.43 -1.85 -1.14
C TYR A 411 5.33 -0.82 -1.38
N ILE A 412 5.11 0.06 -0.41
CA ILE A 412 4.09 1.12 -0.48
C ILE A 412 4.39 2.08 -1.63
N GLU A 413 3.33 2.59 -2.22
CA GLU A 413 3.32 3.61 -3.27
C GLU A 413 2.12 4.54 -3.04
N ASN A 414 2.08 5.70 -3.70
CA ASN A 414 0.93 6.62 -3.60
C ASN A 414 -0.39 5.88 -3.90
N GLY A 415 -1.39 5.99 -3.02
CA GLY A 415 -2.70 5.35 -3.19
C GLY A 415 -2.73 3.84 -2.94
N THR A 416 -1.86 3.33 -2.07
CA THR A 416 -1.87 1.91 -1.68
C THR A 416 -2.97 1.64 -0.64
N LEU A 417 -3.65 0.50 -0.76
CA LEU A 417 -4.55 -0.01 0.29
C LEU A 417 -3.85 -1.10 1.11
N LEU A 418 -3.78 -0.91 2.42
CA LEU A 418 -3.23 -1.88 3.37
C LEU A 418 -4.38 -2.68 3.99
N LEU A 419 -4.29 -4.01 3.97
CA LEU A 419 -5.20 -4.90 4.70
C LEU A 419 -4.41 -5.53 5.84
N ILE A 420 -4.85 -5.36 7.08
CA ILE A 420 -4.13 -5.82 8.26
C ILE A 420 -5.06 -6.70 9.09
N ASP A 421 -4.69 -7.96 9.28
CA ASP A 421 -5.49 -8.94 10.03
C ASP A 421 -4.80 -9.22 11.37
N GLU A 422 -5.48 -8.87 12.46
CA GLU A 422 -5.08 -9.02 13.86
C GLU A 422 -3.66 -8.52 14.20
N PRO A 423 -3.35 -7.22 13.98
CA PRO A 423 -2.03 -6.68 14.30
C PRO A 423 -1.67 -6.75 15.79
N GLU A 424 -2.66 -6.87 16.69
CA GLU A 424 -2.47 -6.95 18.14
C GLU A 424 -1.86 -8.27 18.63
N THR A 425 -1.97 -9.36 17.88
CA THR A 425 -1.68 -10.74 18.33
C THR A 425 -0.27 -10.93 18.90
N HIS A 426 0.68 -10.08 18.49
CA HIS A 426 2.07 -10.14 18.93
C HIS A 426 2.59 -8.80 19.47
N LEU A 427 1.69 -7.84 19.71
CA LEU A 427 2.03 -6.54 20.27
C LEU A 427 1.60 -6.48 21.73
N HIS A 428 2.52 -6.12 22.62
CA HIS A 428 2.14 -5.74 23.98
C HIS A 428 1.21 -4.52 23.91
N PRO A 429 0.17 -4.40 24.77
CA PRO A 429 -0.80 -3.31 24.70
C PRO A 429 -0.18 -1.90 24.66
N SER A 430 0.95 -1.69 25.34
CA SER A 430 1.69 -0.42 25.31
C SER A 430 2.24 -0.03 23.92
N PHE A 431 2.36 -0.99 22.98
CA PHE A 431 2.80 -0.74 21.61
C PHE A 431 1.64 -0.48 20.65
N ILE A 432 0.39 -0.71 21.04
CA ILE A 432 -0.78 -0.52 20.16
C ILE A 432 -0.89 0.96 19.75
N ASN A 433 -0.79 1.89 20.70
CA ASN A 433 -0.86 3.32 20.42
C ASN A 433 0.30 3.77 19.52
N LYS A 434 1.51 3.24 19.77
CA LYS A 434 2.69 3.51 18.92
C LYS A 434 2.49 2.96 17.51
N PHE A 435 1.83 1.81 17.37
CA PHE A 435 1.56 1.18 16.09
C PHE A 435 0.56 1.99 15.28
N MET A 436 -0.53 2.43 15.91
CA MET A 436 -1.51 3.30 15.27
C MET A 436 -0.90 4.64 14.85
N ALA A 437 -0.08 5.26 15.71
CA ALA A 437 0.64 6.49 15.38
C ALA A 437 1.62 6.31 14.21
N LEU A 438 2.39 5.22 14.20
CA LEU A 438 3.28 4.90 13.07
C LEU A 438 2.48 4.67 11.78
N LEU A 439 1.39 3.90 11.87
CA LEU A 439 0.56 3.58 10.72
C LEU A 439 -0.04 4.84 10.13
N ASP A 440 -0.64 5.71 10.94
CA ASP A 440 -1.22 6.97 10.46
C ASP A 440 -0.17 7.86 9.77
N ASN A 441 1.01 8.02 10.36
CA ASN A 441 2.11 8.79 9.76
C ASN A 441 2.57 8.19 8.41
N LEU A 442 2.68 6.86 8.30
CA LEU A 442 2.99 6.20 7.04
C LEU A 442 1.91 6.48 5.98
N LEU A 443 0.64 6.28 6.36
CA LEU A 443 -0.51 6.47 5.47
C LEU A 443 -0.64 7.92 4.98
N GLU A 444 -0.36 8.89 5.85
CA GLU A 444 -0.33 10.31 5.51
C GLU A 444 0.75 10.61 4.47
N LYS A 445 2.00 10.21 4.73
CA LYS A 445 3.14 10.51 3.86
C LYS A 445 3.08 9.83 2.50
N THR A 446 2.33 8.74 2.40
CA THR A 446 2.18 7.99 1.16
C THR A 446 0.80 8.13 0.55
N GLY A 447 -0.10 8.95 1.09
CA GLY A 447 -1.46 9.08 0.57
C GLY A 447 -2.17 7.73 0.42
N SER A 448 -2.03 6.88 1.42
CA SER A 448 -2.50 5.49 1.43
C SER A 448 -3.54 5.29 2.53
N SER A 449 -4.30 4.20 2.47
CA SER A 449 -5.31 3.88 3.49
C SER A 449 -5.17 2.45 4.01
N ALA A 450 -5.71 2.18 5.20
CA ALA A 450 -5.68 0.85 5.81
C ALA A 450 -7.08 0.37 6.23
N ILE A 451 -7.33 -0.93 6.05
CA ILE A 451 -8.47 -1.65 6.65
C ILE A 451 -7.90 -2.69 7.60
N ILE A 452 -8.29 -2.61 8.87
CA ILE A 452 -7.80 -3.46 9.95
C ILE A 452 -8.94 -4.36 10.43
N ALA A 453 -8.74 -5.67 10.44
CA ALA A 453 -9.60 -6.61 11.16
C ALA A 453 -8.97 -6.91 12.52
N THR A 454 -9.75 -6.80 13.59
CA THR A 454 -9.24 -6.91 14.96
C THR A 454 -10.30 -7.45 15.92
N HIS A 455 -9.85 -7.96 17.06
CA HIS A 455 -10.67 -8.18 18.26
C HIS A 455 -10.27 -7.23 19.41
N SER A 456 -9.28 -6.35 19.18
CA SER A 456 -8.74 -5.44 20.17
C SER A 456 -9.49 -4.11 20.23
N VAL A 457 -10.16 -3.90 21.36
CA VAL A 457 -10.78 -2.60 21.71
C VAL A 457 -9.76 -1.47 21.88
N TYR A 458 -8.49 -1.80 22.11
CA TYR A 458 -7.41 -0.81 22.19
C TYR A 458 -7.16 -0.15 20.83
N LEU A 459 -7.31 -0.89 19.72
CA LEU A 459 -7.19 -0.30 18.37
C LEU A 459 -8.40 0.58 18.04
N VAL A 460 -9.59 0.14 18.43
CA VAL A 460 -10.84 0.92 18.24
C VAL A 460 -10.80 2.25 18.98
N ARG A 461 -10.12 2.31 20.13
CA ARG A 461 -9.94 3.54 20.90
C ARG A 461 -9.12 4.61 20.15
N GLU A 462 -8.30 4.22 19.19
CA GLU A 462 -7.40 5.14 18.46
C GLU A 462 -8.05 5.71 17.18
N VAL A 463 -9.31 5.37 16.88
CA VAL A 463 -10.03 5.84 15.68
C VAL A 463 -11.40 6.42 16.00
N PHE A 464 -11.97 7.21 15.09
CA PHE A 464 -13.30 7.78 15.20
C PHE A 464 -14.39 6.74 14.88
N LYS A 465 -15.60 6.98 15.40
CA LYS A 465 -16.71 6.00 15.32
C LYS A 465 -17.12 5.71 13.87
N GLU A 466 -16.95 6.67 12.96
CA GLU A 466 -17.28 6.53 11.54
C GLU A 466 -16.39 5.49 10.85
N GLN A 467 -15.14 5.37 11.32
CA GLN A 467 -14.13 4.45 10.79
C GLN A 467 -14.33 3.01 11.27
N VAL A 468 -15.18 2.79 12.28
CA VAL A 468 -15.38 1.49 12.91
C VAL A 468 -16.63 0.83 12.35
N THR A 469 -16.52 -0.47 12.06
CA THR A 469 -17.63 -1.33 11.68
C THR A 469 -17.62 -2.54 12.62
N ILE A 470 -18.71 -2.73 13.35
CA ILE A 470 -18.85 -3.82 14.31
C ILE A 470 -19.62 -4.95 13.65
N LEU A 471 -19.05 -6.15 13.65
CA LEU A 471 -19.70 -7.37 13.20
C LEU A 471 -20.22 -8.15 14.41
N ARG A 472 -21.53 -8.37 14.45
CA ARG A 472 -22.21 -9.11 15.52
C ARG A 472 -22.97 -10.28 14.94
N ARG A 473 -22.99 -11.39 15.66
CA ARG A 473 -23.88 -12.51 15.39
C ARG A 473 -25.16 -12.31 16.20
N ARG A 474 -26.31 -12.25 15.53
CA ARG A 474 -27.62 -12.25 16.18
C ARG A 474 -27.99 -13.67 16.62
N ASP A 475 -29.06 -13.77 17.41
CA ASP A 475 -29.57 -15.05 17.95
C ASP A 475 -30.04 -16.03 16.85
N ASP A 476 -30.47 -15.50 15.70
CA ASP A 476 -30.83 -16.27 14.51
C ASP A 476 -29.61 -16.84 13.75
N GLY A 477 -28.40 -16.53 14.23
CA GLY A 477 -27.14 -16.95 13.62
C GLY A 477 -26.63 -16.02 12.52
N VAL A 478 -27.42 -15.02 12.11
CA VAL A 478 -27.07 -14.04 11.05
C VAL A 478 -26.05 -13.04 11.57
N ILE A 479 -25.10 -12.69 10.71
CA ILE A 479 -24.03 -11.73 11.00
C ILE A 479 -24.46 -10.41 10.42
N VAL A 480 -24.47 -9.38 11.27
CA VAL A 480 -24.86 -8.03 10.90
C VAL A 480 -23.75 -7.05 11.17
N SER A 481 -23.71 -5.98 10.37
CA SER A 481 -22.82 -4.85 10.60
C SER A 481 -23.56 -3.70 11.26
N GLU A 482 -22.91 -3.10 12.24
CA GLU A 482 -23.41 -1.94 12.96
C GLU A 482 -22.29 -0.90 13.12
N LYS A 483 -22.68 0.37 13.22
CA LYS A 483 -21.78 1.46 13.60
C LYS A 483 -21.81 1.68 15.11
N PRO A 484 -20.69 2.07 15.74
CA PRO A 484 -20.70 2.43 17.15
C PRO A 484 -21.64 3.59 17.43
N ARG A 485 -22.46 3.47 18.50
CA ARG A 485 -23.30 4.56 18.99
C ARG A 485 -22.54 5.55 19.86
N LEU A 486 -21.48 5.09 20.54
CA LEU A 486 -20.58 5.93 21.30
C LEU A 486 -19.44 6.48 20.44
N SER A 487 -18.87 7.61 20.86
CA SER A 487 -17.58 8.08 20.36
C SER A 487 -16.49 7.11 20.80
N THR A 488 -15.70 6.59 19.85
CA THR A 488 -14.67 5.58 20.12
C THR A 488 -13.31 6.20 20.45
N PHE A 489 -12.95 7.32 19.81
CA PHE A 489 -11.65 7.96 19.99
C PHE A 489 -11.43 8.39 21.44
N GLY A 490 -10.36 7.86 22.08
CA GLY A 490 -10.01 8.13 23.47
C GLY A 490 -10.95 7.53 24.52
N ALA A 491 -12.02 6.83 24.12
CA ALA A 491 -13.06 6.35 25.02
C ALA A 491 -12.59 5.29 26.03
N ASN A 492 -13.41 5.05 27.06
CA ASN A 492 -13.13 4.04 28.07
C ASN A 492 -13.20 2.62 27.47
N ILE A 493 -12.16 1.83 27.70
CA ILE A 493 -12.02 0.47 27.17
C ILE A 493 -13.19 -0.43 27.58
N GLY A 494 -13.67 -0.33 28.82
CA GLY A 494 -14.81 -1.10 29.32
C GLY A 494 -16.09 -0.79 28.54
N ASN A 495 -16.34 0.48 28.23
CA ASN A 495 -17.51 0.89 27.44
C ASN A 495 -17.44 0.36 26.00
N ILE A 496 -16.26 0.44 25.36
CA ILE A 496 -16.05 -0.11 24.01
C ILE A 496 -16.25 -1.63 24.06
N SER A 497 -15.66 -2.31 25.04
CA SER A 497 -15.78 -3.76 25.20
C SER A 497 -17.22 -4.20 25.38
N TYR A 498 -17.97 -3.55 26.29
CA TYR A 498 -19.39 -3.82 26.49
C TYR A 498 -20.20 -3.57 25.21
N PHE A 499 -19.91 -2.48 24.49
CA PHE A 499 -20.62 -2.17 23.26
C PHE A 499 -20.23 -3.07 22.08
N VAL A 500 -19.08 -3.73 22.08
CA VAL A 500 -18.65 -4.61 20.98
C VAL A 500 -19.03 -6.07 21.26
N PHE A 501 -18.81 -6.54 22.49
CA PHE A 501 -18.96 -7.94 22.89
C PHE A 501 -20.15 -8.21 23.81
N GLY A 502 -20.85 -7.17 24.26
CA GLY A 502 -21.93 -7.31 25.25
C GLY A 502 -21.41 -7.59 26.66
N GLU A 503 -22.34 -7.97 27.53
CA GLU A 503 -22.05 -8.45 28.87
C GLU A 503 -21.44 -9.85 28.73
N SER A 504 -20.13 -9.97 28.98
CA SER A 504 -19.48 -11.28 28.98
C SER A 504 -20.15 -12.15 30.03
N GLU A 505 -20.60 -13.36 29.67
CA GLU A 505 -21.13 -14.31 30.66
C GLU A 505 -20.16 -14.43 31.84
N PRO A 506 -20.66 -14.51 33.10
CA PRO A 506 -19.80 -14.66 34.25
C PRO A 506 -18.88 -15.87 34.05
N THR A 507 -17.58 -15.67 34.28
CA THR A 507 -16.59 -16.72 34.01
C THR A 507 -16.94 -18.00 34.75
N GLN A 508 -16.62 -19.17 34.18
CA GLN A 508 -16.90 -20.46 34.84
C GLN A 508 -16.28 -20.56 36.24
N ILE A 509 -15.13 -19.90 36.44
CA ILE A 509 -14.48 -19.79 37.75
C ILE A 509 -15.33 -18.96 38.71
N LEU A 510 -15.86 -17.82 38.26
CA LEU A 510 -16.74 -16.98 39.05
C LEU A 510 -17.99 -17.75 39.48
N ASN A 511 -18.63 -18.49 38.56
CA ASN A 511 -19.79 -19.32 38.89
C ASN A 511 -19.43 -20.45 39.87
N LYS A 512 -18.27 -21.11 39.70
CA LYS A 512 -17.78 -22.12 40.64
C LYS A 512 -17.50 -21.54 42.03
N VAL A 513 -16.89 -20.36 42.11
CA VAL A 513 -16.63 -19.65 43.37
C VAL A 513 -17.94 -19.25 44.04
N LYS A 514 -18.89 -18.69 43.28
CA LYS A 514 -20.22 -18.38 43.78
C LYS A 514 -20.93 -19.61 44.35
N ASN A 515 -20.99 -20.68 43.58
CA ASN A 515 -21.61 -21.95 44.00
C ASN A 515 -20.92 -22.54 45.26
N ASN A 516 -19.59 -22.45 45.35
CA ASN A 516 -18.85 -22.90 46.53
C ASN A 516 -19.10 -22.05 47.78
N ILE A 517 -19.35 -20.74 47.62
CA ILE A 517 -19.69 -19.84 48.73
C ILE A 517 -21.12 -20.12 49.19
N ILE A 518 -22.06 -20.25 48.25
CA ILE A 518 -23.47 -20.56 48.53
C ILE A 518 -23.58 -21.93 49.22
N ALA A 519 -22.85 -22.95 48.76
CA ALA A 519 -22.87 -24.29 49.36
C ALA A 519 -22.39 -24.35 50.82
N LYS A 520 -21.71 -23.31 51.33
CA LYS A 520 -21.27 -23.23 52.73
C LYS A 520 -22.36 -22.75 53.69
N ASN A 521 -23.53 -22.34 53.20
CA ASN A 521 -24.67 -21.86 54.01
C ASN A 521 -24.27 -20.85 55.11
N MET A 522 -23.39 -19.91 54.77
CA MET A 522 -22.97 -18.82 55.68
C MET A 522 -24.02 -17.71 55.69
N SER A 523 -24.11 -16.92 56.77
CA SER A 523 -24.95 -15.72 56.75
C SER A 523 -24.35 -14.66 55.81
N TRP A 524 -25.16 -13.72 55.32
CA TRP A 524 -24.66 -12.64 54.47
C TRP A 524 -23.57 -11.82 55.17
N ASP A 525 -23.75 -11.52 56.46
CA ASP A 525 -22.78 -10.75 57.26
C ASP A 525 -21.42 -11.48 57.36
N ASP A 526 -21.44 -12.82 57.46
CA ASP A 526 -20.22 -13.64 57.46
C ASP A 526 -19.53 -13.67 56.08
N VAL A 527 -20.32 -13.68 54.99
CA VAL A 527 -19.80 -13.65 53.61
C VAL A 527 -19.18 -12.28 53.31
N GLU A 528 -19.86 -11.20 53.68
CA GLU A 528 -19.39 -9.83 53.49
C GLU A 528 -18.12 -9.58 54.31
N SER A 529 -18.08 -9.99 55.58
CA SER A 529 -16.87 -9.82 56.41
C SER A 529 -15.68 -10.62 55.91
N LYS A 530 -15.89 -11.76 55.23
CA LYS A 530 -14.82 -12.68 54.85
C LYS A 530 -14.28 -12.49 53.44
N TYR A 531 -15.12 -12.02 52.51
CA TYR A 531 -14.77 -11.96 51.08
C TYR A 531 -14.88 -10.56 50.46
N SER A 532 -15.20 -9.52 51.25
CA SER A 532 -15.32 -8.14 50.75
C SER A 532 -14.02 -7.55 50.22
N GLU A 533 -12.86 -7.98 50.73
CA GLU A 533 -11.55 -7.54 50.22
C GLU A 533 -11.13 -8.26 48.93
N ASP A 534 -11.62 -9.49 48.70
CA ASP A 534 -11.21 -10.34 47.59
C ASP A 534 -12.14 -10.25 46.36
N LEU A 535 -13.42 -9.90 46.57
CA LEU A 535 -14.45 -9.89 45.52
C LEU A 535 -14.87 -8.46 45.17
N SER A 536 -15.15 -8.23 43.88
CA SER A 536 -15.67 -6.94 43.44
C SER A 536 -17.10 -6.72 43.93
N LEU A 537 -17.47 -5.44 44.13
CA LEU A 537 -18.82 -5.02 44.52
C LEU A 537 -19.94 -5.64 43.65
N ASN A 538 -19.71 -5.78 42.34
CA ASN A 538 -20.67 -6.40 41.43
C ASN A 538 -20.90 -7.89 41.76
N VAL A 539 -19.83 -8.62 42.12
CA VAL A 539 -19.90 -10.02 42.49
C VAL A 539 -20.58 -10.20 43.84
N LEU A 540 -20.25 -9.35 44.81
CA LEU A 540 -20.88 -9.35 46.14
C LEU A 540 -22.38 -9.05 46.04
N THR A 541 -22.77 -8.07 45.24
CA THR A 541 -24.19 -7.74 45.02
C THR A 541 -24.94 -8.91 44.37
N ALA A 542 -24.33 -9.58 43.39
CA ALA A 542 -24.92 -10.76 42.77
C ALA A 542 -25.06 -11.93 43.76
N LEU A 543 -24.05 -12.19 44.60
CA LEU A 543 -24.11 -13.20 45.66
C LEU A 543 -25.22 -12.92 46.68
N ARG A 544 -25.38 -11.65 47.09
CA ARG A 544 -26.44 -11.24 48.01
C ARG A 544 -27.83 -11.53 47.46
N ASN A 545 -28.04 -11.23 46.17
CA ASN A 545 -29.31 -11.49 45.50
C ASN A 545 -29.59 -12.99 45.35
N GLU A 546 -28.56 -13.82 45.12
CA GLU A 546 -28.69 -15.28 44.99
C GLU A 546 -28.89 -15.98 46.35
N MET A 547 -28.36 -15.44 47.45
CA MET A 547 -28.55 -15.98 48.82
C MET A 547 -29.83 -15.49 49.50
N GLY A 548 -30.43 -14.41 49.00
CA GLY A 548 -31.67 -13.82 49.53
C GLY A 548 -32.97 -14.39 48.95
N ASN A 549 -32.87 -15.24 47.92
CA ASN A 549 -33.96 -16.09 47.40
C ASN A 549 -33.78 -17.51 47.94
#